data_AF-A0A931UHF1-F1
#
_entry.id   AF-A0A931UHF1-F1
#
_cell.length_a   1.000
_cell.length_b   1.000
_cell.length_c   1.000
_cell.angle_alpha   90.00
_cell.angle_beta   90.00
_cell.angle_gamma   90.00
#
_symmetry.space_group_name_H-M   'P 1'
#
loop_
_entity.id
_entity.type
_entity.pdbx_description
1 polymer ?
#
loop_
_entity_poly.entity_id
_entity_poly.type
_entity_poly.pdbx_seq_one_letter_code
_entity_poly.pdbx_strand_id
1 'polypeptide(L)' 'MRATIAIDDALFKEAFSLSNAKTKKELISLSLQEYVRKKRLEHLAGMYSSGAVTMTCEELEEYRSDDK' A
#
# COMPACT_ATOMS: atom_id res chain seq x y z
N MET A 1 -9.46 -0.90 -18.65
CA MET A 1 -8.63 -1.65 -19.62
C MET A 1 -9.32 -2.97 -19.93
N ARG A 2 -9.28 -3.45 -21.19
CA ARG A 2 -9.65 -4.83 -21.54
C ARG A 2 -8.35 -5.57 -21.86
N ALA A 3 -8.13 -6.69 -21.18
CA ALA A 3 -6.95 -7.52 -21.36
C ALA A 3 -7.30 -8.97 -21.09
N THR A 4 -6.61 -9.88 -21.77
CA THR A 4 -6.64 -11.31 -21.48
C THR A 4 -5.38 -11.63 -20.69
N ILE A 5 -5.54 -12.16 -19.49
CA ILE A 5 -4.43 -12.53 -18.59
C ILE A 5 -4.60 -13.97 -18.14
N ALA A 6 -3.49 -14.69 -18.04
CA ALA A 6 -3.48 -16.00 -17.42
C ALA A 6 -3.47 -15.83 -15.90
N ILE A 7 -4.36 -16.53 -15.21
CA ILE A 7 -4.47 -16.52 -13.74
C ILE A 7 -4.54 -17.97 -13.29
N ASP A 8 -3.86 -18.28 -12.19
CA ASP A 8 -3.97 -19.57 -11.55
C ASP A 8 -5.40 -19.78 -11.02
N ASP A 9 -6.02 -20.89 -11.43
CA ASP A 9 -7.41 -21.20 -11.12
C ASP A 9 -7.64 -21.53 -9.64
N ALA A 10 -6.64 -22.11 -8.96
CA ALA A 10 -6.73 -22.39 -7.53
C ALA A 10 -6.66 -21.09 -6.73
N LEU A 11 -5.72 -20.21 -7.06
CA LEU A 11 -5.61 -18.87 -6.45
C LEU A 11 -6.88 -18.05 -6.69
N PHE A 12 -7.43 -18.10 -7.90
CA PHE A 12 -8.66 -17.38 -8.23
C PHE A 12 -9.85 -17.88 -7.39
N LYS A 13 -10.00 -19.19 -7.22
CA LYS A 13 -11.06 -19.79 -6.40
C LYS A 13 -10.91 -19.43 -4.93
N GLU A 14 -9.69 -19.48 -4.40
CA GLU A 14 -9.40 -19.10 -3.02
C GLU A 14 -9.74 -17.62 -2.80
N ALA A 15 -9.21 -16.73 -3.64
CA ALA A 15 -9.49 -15.30 -3.56
C ALA A 15 -10.99 -14.99 -3.71
N PHE A 16 -11.70 -15.71 -4.59
CA PHE A 16 -13.14 -15.56 -4.74
C PHE A 16 -13.89 -16.00 -3.47
N SER A 17 -13.49 -17.11 -2.84
CA SER A 17 -14.10 -17.61 -1.60
C SER A 17 -13.89 -16.70 -0.40
N LEU A 18 -12.75 -15.99 -0.34
CA LEU A 18 -12.42 -15.04 0.71
C LEU A 18 -13.02 -13.64 0.46
N SER A 19 -13.52 -13.40 -0.76
CA SER A 19 -14.10 -12.12 -1.16
C SER A 19 -15.63 -12.17 -1.18
N ASN A 20 -16.27 -11.02 -1.01
CA ASN A 20 -17.70 -10.86 -1.32
C ASN A 20 -17.95 -10.49 -2.80
N ALA A 21 -16.97 -10.69 -3.69
CA ALA A 21 -17.10 -10.30 -5.09
C ALA A 21 -18.12 -11.20 -5.81
N LYS A 22 -19.00 -10.58 -6.60
CA LYS A 22 -20.03 -11.31 -7.36
C LYS A 22 -19.55 -11.74 -8.73
N THR A 23 -18.51 -11.07 -9.26
CA THR A 23 -18.03 -11.30 -10.62
C THR A 23 -16.51 -11.39 -10.68
N LYS A 24 -15.99 -12.07 -11.71
CA LYS A 24 -14.54 -12.14 -11.93
C LYS A 24 -13.90 -10.76 -12.08
N LYS A 25 -14.59 -9.83 -12.75
CA LYS A 25 -14.09 -8.45 -12.94
C LYS A 25 -13.98 -7.70 -11.62
N GLU A 26 -14.96 -7.86 -10.75
CA GLU A 26 -15.00 -7.23 -9.43
C GLU A 26 -13.88 -7.76 -8.55
N LEU A 27 -13.65 -9.09 -8.52
CA LEU A 27 -12.53 -9.68 -7.78
C LEU A 27 -11.19 -9.12 -8.26
N ILE A 28 -10.98 -9.04 -9.57
CA ILE A 28 -9.74 -8.49 -10.12
C ILE A 28 -9.57 -7.01 -9.76
N SER A 29 -10.64 -6.22 -9.85
CA SER A 29 -10.60 -4.81 -9.45
C SER A 29 -10.25 -4.66 -7.96
N LEU A 30 -10.87 -5.46 -7.09
CA LEU A 30 -10.60 -5.47 -5.66
C LEU A 30 -9.15 -5.85 -5.37
N SER A 31 -8.65 -6.91 -6.01
CA SER A 31 -7.26 -7.36 -5.82
C SER A 31 -6.23 -6.29 -6.17
N LEU A 32 -6.47 -5.52 -7.25
CA LEU A 32 -5.60 -4.42 -7.66
C LEU A 32 -5.67 -3.25 -6.68
N GLN A 33 -6.86 -2.92 -6.16
CA GLN A 33 -7.02 -1.88 -5.15
C GLN A 33 -6.28 -2.24 -3.86
N GLU A 34 -6.41 -3.48 -3.39
CA GLU A 34 -5.71 -3.98 -2.21
C GLU A 34 -4.19 -4.00 -2.41
N TYR A 35 -3.71 -4.39 -3.61
CA TYR A 35 -2.29 -4.32 -3.93
C TYR A 35 -1.74 -2.89 -3.85
N VAL A 36 -2.44 -1.92 -4.46
CA VAL A 36 -2.05 -0.51 -4.39
C VAL A 36 -2.07 0.01 -2.96
N ARG A 37 -3.12 -0.32 -2.20
CA ARG A 37 -3.25 0.04 -0.77
C ARG A 37 -2.08 -0.50 0.04
N LYS A 38 -1.75 -1.79 -0.13
CA LYS A 38 -0.61 -2.43 0.53
C LYS A 38 0.70 -1.74 0.19
N LYS A 39 0.95 -1.42 -1.08
CA LYS A 39 2.18 -0.71 -1.50
C LYS A 39 2.29 0.69 -0.91
N ARG A 40 1.17 1.42 -0.80
CA ARG A 40 1.14 2.73 -0.14
C ARG A 40 1.43 2.62 1.35
N LEU A 41 0.88 1.62 2.03
CA LEU A 41 1.15 1.37 3.44
C LEU A 41 2.61 0.96 3.68
N GLU A 42 3.19 0.10 2.84
CA GLU A 42 4.62 -0.24 2.88
C GLU A 42 5.50 0.98 2.70
N HIS A 43 5.16 1.87 1.75
CA HIS A 43 5.89 3.11 1.54
C HIS A 43 5.80 4.04 2.75
N LEU A 44 4.60 4.20 3.33
CA LEU A 44 4.41 5.00 4.53
C LEU A 44 5.16 4.42 5.73
N ALA A 45 5.12 3.10 5.93
CA ALA A 45 5.89 2.40 6.96
C ALA A 45 7.40 2.61 6.78
N GLY A 46 7.89 2.62 5.55
CA GLY A 46 9.29 2.99 5.26
C GLY A 46 9.60 4.44 5.64
N MET A 47 8.66 5.36 5.39
CA MET A 47 8.79 6.78 5.75
C MET A 47 8.72 7.04 7.27
N TYR A 48 8.13 6.17 8.08
CA TYR A 48 8.20 6.29 9.54
C TYR A 48 9.65 6.26 10.08
N SER A 49 10.60 5.72 9.30
CA SER A 49 12.03 5.79 9.61
C SER A 49 12.80 6.89 8.87
N SER A 50 12.16 7.61 7.93
CA SER A 50 12.81 8.67 7.18
C SER A 50 12.66 10.01 7.90
N GLY A 51 13.67 10.35 8.71
CA GLY A 51 14.09 11.72 9.01
C GLY A 51 13.38 12.41 10.18
N ALA A 52 12.05 12.36 10.27
CA ALA A 52 11.36 13.16 11.29
C ALA A 52 11.50 12.59 12.72
N VAL A 53 11.71 11.28 12.86
CA VAL A 53 11.73 10.57 14.16
C VAL A 53 13.16 10.23 14.61
N THR A 54 14.16 10.41 13.74
CA THR A 54 15.58 10.16 14.07
C THR A 54 16.37 11.44 14.35
N MET A 55 15.73 12.62 14.31
CA MET A 55 16.41 13.84 14.73
C MET A 55 16.63 13.82 16.24
N THR A 56 17.86 14.14 16.64
CA THR A 56 18.19 14.39 18.04
C THR A 56 17.50 15.67 18.53
N CYS A 57 17.37 15.83 19.85
CA CYS A 57 16.77 17.04 20.42
C CYS A 57 17.50 18.32 19.96
N GLU A 58 18.82 18.23 19.73
CA GLU A 58 19.67 19.34 19.26
C GLU A 58 19.34 19.72 17.80
N GLU A 59 19.21 18.75 16.90
CA GLU A 59 18.85 18.99 15.50
C GLU A 59 17.43 19.57 15.35
N LEU A 60 16.50 19.20 16.25
CA LEU A 60 15.15 19.78 16.28
C LEU A 60 15.14 21.23 16.78
N GLU A 61 16.02 21.57 17.74
CA GLU A 61 16.15 22.94 18.23
C GLU A 61 16.73 23.86 17.16
N GLU A 62 17.75 23.40 16.42
CA GLU A 62 18.37 24.14 15.31
C GLU A 62 17.35 24.43 14.18
N TYR A 63 16.57 23.42 13.78
CA TYR A 63 15.52 23.57 12.77
C TYR A 63 14.44 24.59 13.17
N ARG A 64 14.12 24.70 14.47
CA ARG A 64 13.13 25.66 14.98
C ARG A 64 13.68 27.09 15.09
N SER A 65 15.00 27.25 15.18
CA SER A 65 15.65 28.56 15.18
C SER A 65 15.81 29.13 13.77
N ASP A 66 15.94 28.30 12.73
CA ASP A 66 16.04 28.74 11.33
C ASP A 66 14.72 29.30 10.76
N ASP A 67 13.57 28.98 11.37
CA ASP A 67 12.25 29.51 11.01
C ASP A 67 11.96 30.92 11.62
N LYS A 68 12.91 31.55 12.32
CA LYS A 68 12.80 32.91 12.89
C LYS A 68 13.56 33.96 12.09
#